data_AF-A0A4S4MRT6-F1
#
_entry.id   AF-A0A4S4MRT6-F1
#
_cell.length_a   1.000
_cell.length_b   1.000
_cell.length_c   1.000
_cell.angle_alpha   90.00
_cell.angle_beta   90.00
_cell.angle_gamma   90.00
#
_symmetry.space_group_name_H-M   'P 1'
#
loop_
_entity.id
_entity.type
_entity.pdbx_description
1 polymer ?
#
loop_
_entity_poly.entity_id
_entity_poly.type
_entity_poly.pdbx_seq_one_letter_code
_entity_poly.pdbx_strand_id
1 'polypeptide(L)'
;MGQKDRLSLVTFEVGVGGKVRKTPFLNVGNAQSRERLRKFVDEIGRRDDGSPFEDEFLTRASQDEKTDVVTAVNHGLDVVLQRKSRNPVSGMVLGSDAADTTRRAQMDLVLARAEAANVPIHSFGYGRSHDPASLWLMSNHTNGTYTFVKDWYDLRDCLAGCIGGMMSIGISNMKMHVKIVDGQRFRIRKISGGPTAILSSDGRDVDVEIGEIRYGERKEMLVELELDNSDVARHMSSQSPAGQRHMNATDQFNQRMGLDAMTLGDFPDLSDGMMDRMIDEVPVFEVDGSFFDPGAAKHVSRLAHPVLLTVTLLPNSGSRPRTPANNNTSDPVIVRRRMELLAADMITRALVLVSRKNYPQAQKLLSETRRILHTVLQNITQSISTGRDGAASRNRKDVLAMSAARAIQSVLQDMQILSEALDDNVDLFALDQRNFGAHQEMVLRDQKSWSG
;
A
#
# COMPACT_ATOMS: atom_id res chain seq x y z
N MET A 1 -16.78 12.48 16.03
CA MET A 1 -17.11 13.67 15.22
C MET A 1 -16.91 14.92 16.07
N GLY A 2 -16.19 15.90 15.55
CA GLY A 2 -15.98 17.21 16.17
C GLY A 2 -17.18 18.15 16.02
N GLN A 3 -17.13 19.30 16.70
CA GLN A 3 -18.24 20.28 16.73
C GLN A 3 -18.53 20.96 15.38
N LYS A 4 -17.57 20.95 14.46
CA LYS A 4 -17.69 21.55 13.12
C LYS A 4 -17.97 20.51 12.03
N ASP A 5 -18.05 19.24 12.40
CA ASP A 5 -18.29 18.17 11.44
C ASP A 5 -19.74 18.22 10.96
N ARG A 6 -19.89 17.95 9.68
CA ARG A 6 -21.18 17.91 9.00
C ARG A 6 -21.37 16.54 8.40
N LEU A 7 -22.58 16.02 8.50
CA LEU A 7 -22.95 14.72 7.97
C LEU A 7 -24.25 14.87 7.19
N SER A 8 -24.36 14.13 6.10
CA SER A 8 -25.62 13.88 5.39
C SER A 8 -25.77 12.36 5.28
N LEU A 9 -27.02 11.89 5.35
CA LEU A 9 -27.38 10.50 5.17
C LEU A 9 -28.25 10.39 3.93
N VAL A 10 -28.00 9.35 3.14
CA VAL A 10 -28.83 8.94 2.01
C VAL A 10 -29.11 7.46 2.19
N THR A 11 -30.39 7.08 2.13
CA THR A 11 -30.83 5.68 2.13
C THR A 11 -31.61 5.43 0.85
N PHE A 12 -31.47 4.24 0.29
CA PHE A 12 -32.13 3.88 -0.96
C PHE A 12 -32.59 2.42 -0.91
N GLU A 13 -33.66 2.12 -1.63
CA GLU A 13 -34.15 0.77 -1.88
C GLU A 13 -33.91 0.43 -3.35
N VAL A 14 -33.25 -0.68 -3.64
CA VAL A 14 -32.98 -1.10 -5.02
C VAL A 14 -34.24 -1.70 -5.63
N GLY A 15 -34.63 -1.24 -6.81
CA GLY A 15 -35.81 -1.75 -7.53
C GLY A 15 -36.62 -0.66 -8.23
N VAL A 16 -37.64 -1.08 -8.97
CA VAL A 16 -38.59 -0.16 -9.62
C VAL A 16 -39.46 0.48 -8.55
N GLY A 17 -39.55 1.81 -8.55
CA GLY A 17 -40.24 2.58 -7.52
C GLY A 17 -39.54 2.58 -6.16
N GLY A 18 -38.26 2.18 -6.13
CA GLY A 18 -37.46 2.14 -4.90
C GLY A 18 -37.32 3.53 -4.27
N LYS A 19 -37.58 3.63 -2.96
CA LYS A 19 -37.59 4.91 -2.26
C LYS A 19 -36.17 5.41 -2.00
N VAL A 20 -35.94 6.71 -2.20
CA VAL A 20 -34.70 7.38 -1.77
C VAL A 20 -35.03 8.43 -0.72
N ARG A 21 -34.38 8.34 0.44
CA ARG A 21 -34.47 9.33 1.50
C ARG A 21 -33.12 10.02 1.66
N LYS A 22 -33.11 11.34 1.90
CA LYS A 22 -31.87 12.08 2.13
C LYS A 22 -32.04 13.20 3.14
N THR A 23 -30.94 13.53 3.82
CA THR A 23 -30.85 14.71 4.67
C THR A 23 -29.94 15.78 4.04
N PRO A 24 -30.18 17.08 4.30
CA PRO A 24 -29.18 18.10 4.02
C PRO A 24 -27.95 17.89 4.93
N PHE A 25 -26.87 18.65 4.73
CA PHE A 25 -25.74 18.61 5.67
C PHE A 25 -26.15 19.09 7.07
N LEU A 26 -26.21 18.16 8.02
CA LEU A 26 -26.52 18.37 9.42
C LEU A 26 -25.22 18.56 10.22
N ASN A 27 -25.17 19.58 11.06
CA ASN A 27 -24.03 19.79 11.97
C ASN A 27 -24.24 18.98 13.26
N VAL A 28 -23.35 18.02 13.53
CA VAL A 28 -23.46 17.11 14.68
C VAL A 28 -23.28 17.83 16.03
N GLY A 29 -22.60 18.97 16.04
CA GLY A 29 -22.48 19.84 17.22
C GLY A 29 -23.80 20.51 17.62
N ASN A 30 -24.73 20.73 16.68
CA ASN A 30 -26.00 21.42 16.94
C ASN A 30 -27.08 20.43 17.40
N ALA A 31 -27.75 20.73 18.52
CA ALA A 31 -28.82 19.89 19.09
C ALA A 31 -30.00 19.67 18.12
N GLN A 32 -30.44 20.71 17.39
CA GLN A 32 -31.55 20.58 16.43
C GLN A 32 -31.20 19.64 15.27
N SER A 33 -29.97 19.75 14.76
CA SER A 33 -29.45 18.87 13.71
C SER A 33 -29.33 17.42 14.18
N ARG A 34 -28.91 17.19 15.43
CA ARG A 34 -28.87 15.83 16.01
C ARG A 34 -30.26 15.23 16.14
N GLU A 35 -31.25 16.03 16.56
CA GLU A 35 -32.63 15.56 16.67
C GLU A 35 -33.19 15.21 15.29
N ARG A 36 -32.92 16.03 14.28
CA ARG A 36 -33.30 15.72 12.90
C ARG A 36 -32.61 14.47 12.35
N LEU A 37 -31.35 14.23 12.72
CA LEU A 37 -30.62 13.01 12.36
C LEU A 37 -31.23 11.77 13.03
N ARG A 38 -31.61 11.86 14.31
CA ARG A 38 -32.31 10.77 15.03
C ARG A 38 -33.65 10.48 14.38
N LYS A 39 -34.45 11.52 14.13
CA LYS A 39 -35.73 11.41 13.42
C LYS A 39 -35.55 10.68 12.08
N PHE A 40 -34.53 11.05 11.29
CA PHE A 40 -34.25 10.36 10.02
C PHE A 40 -34.05 8.85 10.23
N VAL A 41 -33.22 8.46 11.21
CA VAL A 41 -32.88 7.06 11.51
C VAL A 41 -34.08 6.29 12.07
N ASP A 42 -34.81 6.87 13.02
CA ASP A 42 -35.96 6.23 13.68
C ASP A 42 -37.11 5.99 12.69
N GLU A 43 -37.21 6.83 11.65
CA GLU A 43 -38.20 6.68 10.58
C GLU A 43 -37.75 5.72 9.45
N ILE A 44 -36.51 5.20 9.48
CA ILE A 44 -36.05 4.20 8.49
C ILE A 44 -36.86 2.91 8.67
N GLY A 45 -37.42 2.42 7.56
CA GLY A 45 -38.17 1.15 7.56
C GLY A 45 -39.54 1.23 8.24
N ARG A 46 -40.04 2.43 8.54
CA ARG A 46 -41.42 2.62 8.98
C ARG A 46 -42.36 2.07 7.90
N ARG A 47 -43.12 1.04 8.26
CA ARG A 47 -44.16 0.47 7.38
C ARG A 47 -45.37 1.38 7.43
N ASP A 48 -46.01 1.55 6.27
CA ASP A 48 -47.26 2.27 6.16
C ASP A 48 -48.34 1.50 6.95
N ASP A 49 -48.74 2.08 8.08
CA ASP A 49 -49.77 1.55 8.98
C ASP A 49 -51.13 2.20 8.72
N GLY A 50 -51.28 2.94 7.61
CA GLY A 50 -52.48 3.68 7.27
C GLY A 50 -52.65 4.99 8.05
N SER A 51 -51.68 5.37 8.89
CA SER A 51 -51.63 6.69 9.49
C SER A 51 -51.10 7.72 8.49
N PRO A 52 -51.65 8.95 8.44
CA PRO A 52 -51.11 9.99 7.58
C PRO A 52 -49.69 10.34 8.06
N PHE A 53 -48.70 9.88 7.30
CA PHE A 53 -47.28 10.12 7.56
C PHE A 53 -46.65 10.76 6.32
N GLU A 54 -46.24 12.02 6.46
CA GLU A 54 -45.44 12.72 5.45
C GLU A 54 -43.96 12.57 5.84
N ASP A 55 -43.24 11.73 5.09
CA ASP A 55 -41.80 11.57 5.25
C ASP A 55 -41.07 12.79 4.68
N GLU A 56 -40.67 13.72 5.55
CA GLU A 56 -39.96 14.95 5.16
C GLU A 56 -38.63 14.68 4.42
N PHE A 57 -38.10 13.47 4.54
CA PHE A 57 -36.81 13.08 3.99
C PHE A 57 -36.93 12.38 2.63
N LEU A 58 -38.14 12.01 2.22
CA LEU A 58 -38.38 11.31 0.97
C LEU A 58 -38.09 12.23 -0.22
N THR A 59 -37.25 11.76 -1.13
CA THR A 59 -36.98 12.46 -2.39
C THR A 59 -38.10 12.15 -3.38
N ARG A 60 -38.63 13.18 -4.04
CA ARG A 60 -39.62 13.00 -5.10
C ARG A 60 -38.95 12.32 -6.31
N ALA A 61 -39.34 11.08 -6.58
CA ALA A 61 -38.94 10.31 -7.76
C ALA A 61 -40.19 9.79 -8.49
N SER A 62 -40.07 9.48 -9.78
CA SER A 62 -41.15 8.85 -10.52
C SER A 62 -41.34 7.41 -10.04
N GLN A 63 -42.59 6.94 -9.91
CA GLN A 63 -42.82 5.55 -9.47
C GLN A 63 -42.33 4.49 -10.45
N ASP A 64 -42.16 4.87 -11.73
CA ASP A 64 -41.64 3.99 -12.77
C ASP A 64 -40.10 3.97 -12.84
N GLU A 65 -39.42 4.83 -12.07
CA GLU A 65 -37.96 4.91 -12.09
C GLU A 65 -37.34 3.75 -11.30
N LYS A 66 -36.33 3.11 -11.90
CA LYS A 66 -35.55 2.07 -11.22
C LYS A 66 -34.47 2.74 -10.37
N THR A 67 -34.56 2.58 -9.06
CA THR A 67 -33.54 3.00 -8.12
C THR A 67 -32.44 1.95 -8.03
N ASP A 68 -31.20 2.39 -8.20
CA ASP A 68 -29.99 1.58 -8.10
C ASP A 68 -28.90 2.32 -7.32
N VAL A 69 -27.73 1.68 -7.18
CA VAL A 69 -26.56 2.25 -6.49
C VAL A 69 -26.14 3.58 -7.11
N VAL A 70 -26.21 3.71 -8.43
CA VAL A 70 -25.83 4.91 -9.18
C VAL A 70 -26.77 6.08 -8.86
N THR A 71 -28.06 5.80 -8.78
CA THR A 71 -29.11 6.76 -8.37
C THR A 71 -28.85 7.27 -6.95
N ALA A 72 -28.52 6.38 -6.02
CA ALA A 72 -28.18 6.74 -4.65
C ALA A 72 -26.93 7.63 -4.57
N VAL A 73 -25.87 7.29 -5.33
CA VAL A 73 -24.65 8.08 -5.40
C VAL A 73 -24.91 9.46 -5.99
N ASN A 74 -25.73 9.56 -7.04
CA ASN A 74 -26.14 10.84 -7.61
C ASN A 74 -26.80 11.75 -6.57
N HIS A 75 -27.70 11.22 -5.75
CA HIS A 75 -28.32 12.00 -4.68
C HIS A 75 -27.34 12.40 -3.58
N GLY A 76 -26.37 11.55 -3.24
CA GLY A 76 -25.27 11.93 -2.35
C GLY A 76 -24.41 13.06 -2.93
N LEU A 77 -24.06 12.95 -4.22
CA LEU A 77 -23.31 13.97 -4.93
C LEU A 77 -24.07 15.29 -5.06
N ASP A 78 -25.40 15.27 -5.23
CA ASP A 78 -26.22 16.50 -5.18
C ASP A 78 -25.99 17.25 -3.87
N VAL A 79 -26.00 16.54 -2.73
CA VAL A 79 -25.79 17.16 -1.41
C VAL A 79 -24.37 17.70 -1.30
N VAL A 80 -23.37 16.93 -1.75
CA VAL A 80 -21.96 17.35 -1.74
C VAL A 80 -21.73 18.59 -2.61
N LEU A 81 -22.27 18.63 -3.83
CA LEU A 81 -22.10 19.73 -4.77
C LEU A 81 -22.86 20.99 -4.33
N GLN A 82 -23.96 20.84 -3.59
CA GLN A 82 -24.72 21.96 -3.02
C GLN A 82 -24.10 22.55 -1.74
N ARG A 83 -22.95 22.04 -1.28
CA ARG A 83 -22.29 22.55 -0.07
C ARG A 83 -21.83 24.00 -0.25
N LYS A 84 -22.08 24.82 0.76
CA LYS A 84 -21.61 26.23 0.80
C LYS A 84 -20.17 26.36 1.31
N SER A 85 -19.66 25.35 2.00
CA SER A 85 -18.32 25.33 2.59
C SER A 85 -17.71 23.95 2.42
N ARG A 86 -16.42 23.88 2.08
CA ARG A 86 -15.65 22.64 2.00
C ARG A 86 -14.81 22.49 3.26
N ASN A 87 -14.93 21.36 3.93
CA ASN A 87 -14.03 21.01 5.03
C ASN A 87 -12.70 20.49 4.45
N PRO A 88 -11.56 20.67 5.16
CA PRO A 88 -10.24 20.18 4.72
C PRO A 88 -10.23 18.69 4.39
N VAL A 89 -10.93 17.89 5.20
CA VAL A 89 -11.21 16.48 4.95
C VAL A 89 -12.69 16.33 4.61
N SER A 90 -12.98 15.61 3.53
CA SER A 90 -14.33 15.24 3.10
C SER A 90 -14.27 13.84 2.52
N GLY A 91 -15.28 13.02 2.78
CA GLY A 91 -15.39 11.68 2.22
C GLY A 91 -16.86 11.28 2.10
N MET A 92 -17.16 10.39 1.17
CA MET A 92 -18.46 9.77 1.02
C MET A 92 -18.32 8.29 1.34
N VAL A 93 -19.25 7.75 2.11
CA VAL A 93 -19.31 6.32 2.41
C VAL A 93 -20.54 5.72 1.72
N LEU A 94 -20.32 4.66 0.96
CA LEU A 94 -21.35 3.95 0.21
C LEU A 94 -21.39 2.49 0.65
N GLY A 95 -22.48 2.04 1.26
CA GLY A 95 -22.72 0.62 1.54
C GLY A 95 -23.77 0.07 0.58
N SER A 96 -23.54 -1.12 0.02
CA SER A 96 -24.50 -1.78 -0.87
C SER A 96 -24.34 -3.29 -0.83
N ASP A 97 -25.47 -4.00 -0.82
CA ASP A 97 -25.60 -5.44 -1.00
C ASP A 97 -26.19 -5.83 -2.37
N ALA A 98 -26.45 -4.83 -3.21
CA ALA A 98 -27.07 -5.00 -4.52
C ALA A 98 -26.27 -5.95 -5.42
N ALA A 99 -26.95 -6.98 -5.94
CA ALA A 99 -26.40 -7.92 -6.92
C ALA A 99 -26.48 -7.40 -8.36
N ASP A 100 -27.26 -6.35 -8.60
CA ASP A 100 -27.53 -5.82 -9.94
C ASP A 100 -26.30 -5.09 -10.50
N THR A 101 -25.80 -5.58 -11.64
CA THR A 101 -24.76 -4.88 -12.40
C THR A 101 -25.32 -3.60 -13.00
N THR A 102 -24.69 -2.48 -12.69
CA THR A 102 -25.07 -1.17 -13.21
C THR A 102 -24.70 -1.03 -14.69
N ARG A 103 -25.48 -0.25 -15.45
CA ARG A 103 -25.20 -0.04 -16.88
C ARG A 103 -24.01 0.92 -17.04
N ARG A 104 -23.07 0.58 -17.92
CA ARG A 104 -21.85 1.39 -18.14
C ARG A 104 -22.11 2.88 -18.41
N ALA A 105 -23.09 3.20 -19.26
CA ALA A 105 -23.40 4.60 -19.60
C ALA A 105 -23.87 5.43 -18.39
N GLN A 106 -24.58 4.82 -17.44
CA GLN A 106 -25.00 5.51 -16.21
C GLN A 106 -23.80 5.70 -15.27
N MET A 107 -22.87 4.75 -15.26
CA MET A 107 -21.64 4.83 -14.47
C MET A 107 -20.73 5.97 -14.96
N ASP A 108 -20.49 6.12 -16.25
CA ASP A 108 -19.60 7.16 -16.81
C ASP A 108 -20.05 8.57 -16.40
N LEU A 109 -21.36 8.83 -16.43
CA LEU A 109 -21.94 10.11 -15.98
C LEU A 109 -21.68 10.35 -14.49
N VAL A 110 -21.82 9.33 -13.65
CA VAL A 110 -21.60 9.45 -12.21
C VAL A 110 -20.13 9.60 -11.86
N LEU A 111 -19.24 8.93 -12.58
CA LEU A 111 -17.79 9.09 -12.41
C LEU A 111 -17.36 10.53 -12.73
N ALA A 112 -17.87 11.12 -13.83
CA ALA A 112 -17.60 12.53 -14.16
C ALA A 112 -18.09 13.49 -13.07
N ARG A 113 -19.27 13.23 -12.49
CA ARG A 113 -19.78 14.02 -11.36
C ARG A 113 -18.96 13.83 -10.09
N ALA A 114 -18.49 12.62 -9.82
CA ALA A 114 -17.67 12.30 -8.66
C ALA A 114 -16.29 12.98 -8.74
N GLU A 115 -15.70 13.02 -9.94
CA GLU A 115 -14.47 13.78 -10.23
C GLU A 115 -14.67 15.27 -9.96
N ALA A 116 -15.76 15.86 -10.47
CA ALA A 116 -16.10 17.26 -10.23
C ALA A 116 -16.34 17.58 -8.74
N ALA A 117 -16.90 16.63 -7.97
CA ALA A 117 -17.09 16.78 -6.54
C ALA A 117 -15.75 16.76 -5.77
N ASN A 118 -14.75 16.05 -6.30
CA ASN A 118 -13.42 15.86 -5.71
C ASN A 118 -13.51 15.43 -4.23
N VAL A 119 -14.30 14.37 -4.00
CA VAL A 119 -14.50 13.73 -2.70
C VAL A 119 -14.31 12.22 -2.88
N PRO A 120 -13.45 11.56 -2.07
CA PRO A 120 -13.26 10.12 -2.14
C PRO A 120 -14.53 9.37 -1.75
N ILE A 121 -14.87 8.34 -2.53
CA ILE A 121 -15.97 7.41 -2.26
C ILE A 121 -15.39 6.12 -1.68
N HIS A 122 -15.63 5.87 -0.40
CA HIS A 122 -15.29 4.63 0.26
C HIS A 122 -16.50 3.69 0.17
N SER A 123 -16.35 2.58 -0.55
CA SER A 123 -17.42 1.66 -0.85
C SER A 123 -17.31 0.36 -0.04
N PHE A 124 -18.45 -0.12 0.45
CA PHE A 124 -18.60 -1.35 1.22
C PHE A 124 -19.54 -2.28 0.47
N GLY A 125 -18.98 -3.37 -0.04
CA GLY A 125 -19.75 -4.47 -0.62
C GLY A 125 -20.15 -5.43 0.47
N TYR A 126 -21.44 -5.51 0.81
CA TYR A 126 -21.94 -6.36 1.89
C TYR A 126 -22.54 -7.66 1.34
N GLY A 127 -22.17 -8.78 1.95
CA GLY A 127 -22.76 -10.10 1.67
C GLY A 127 -22.19 -10.78 0.42
N ARG A 128 -22.52 -12.05 0.19
CA ARG A 128 -21.88 -12.86 -0.85
C ARG A 128 -22.40 -12.63 -2.27
N SER A 129 -23.56 -11.97 -2.39
CA SER A 129 -24.27 -11.81 -3.66
C SER A 129 -24.10 -10.43 -4.28
N HIS A 130 -23.46 -9.48 -3.61
CA HIS A 130 -23.33 -8.13 -4.14
C HIS A 130 -22.42 -8.09 -5.38
N ASP A 131 -22.66 -7.13 -6.28
CA ASP A 131 -21.78 -6.83 -7.41
C ASP A 131 -20.65 -5.89 -6.96
N PRO A 132 -19.38 -6.34 -6.96
CA PRO A 132 -18.26 -5.48 -6.58
C PRO A 132 -17.88 -4.49 -7.68
N ALA A 133 -18.24 -4.74 -8.96
CA ALA A 133 -17.70 -3.99 -10.10
C ALA A 133 -18.02 -2.50 -10.02
N SER A 134 -19.28 -2.18 -9.73
CA SER A 134 -19.77 -0.80 -9.61
C SER A 134 -19.12 -0.08 -8.43
N LEU A 135 -19.09 -0.73 -7.27
CA LEU A 135 -18.52 -0.20 -6.02
C LEU A 135 -17.01 0.04 -6.12
N TRP A 136 -16.30 -0.92 -6.69
CA TRP A 136 -14.87 -0.84 -6.89
C TRP A 136 -14.52 0.29 -7.87
N LEU A 137 -15.20 0.37 -9.01
CA LEU A 137 -14.94 1.38 -10.02
C LEU A 137 -15.10 2.81 -9.48
N MET A 138 -16.18 3.08 -8.75
CA MET A 138 -16.40 4.40 -8.12
C MET A 138 -15.32 4.73 -7.08
N SER A 139 -14.96 3.76 -6.23
CA SER A 139 -13.96 3.99 -5.20
C SER A 139 -12.56 4.23 -5.78
N ASN A 140 -12.15 3.41 -6.76
CA ASN A 140 -10.85 3.54 -7.39
C ASN A 140 -10.72 4.84 -8.20
N HIS A 141 -11.79 5.26 -8.90
CA HIS A 141 -11.80 6.51 -9.67
C HIS A 141 -11.72 7.77 -8.79
N THR A 142 -12.19 7.70 -7.55
CA THR A 142 -12.23 8.85 -6.63
C THR A 142 -11.12 8.82 -5.57
N ASN A 143 -10.11 7.97 -5.75
CA ASN A 143 -9.04 7.71 -4.77
C ASN A 143 -9.55 7.18 -3.40
N GLY A 144 -10.80 6.71 -3.35
CA GLY A 144 -11.35 6.01 -2.21
C GLY A 144 -10.86 4.56 -2.10
N THR A 145 -11.65 3.75 -1.42
CA THR A 145 -11.32 2.36 -1.11
C THR A 145 -12.56 1.49 -1.19
N TYR A 146 -12.42 0.31 -1.77
CA TYR A 146 -13.43 -0.73 -1.71
C TYR A 146 -13.10 -1.71 -0.57
N THR A 147 -14.10 -2.04 0.24
CA THR A 147 -13.98 -3.01 1.33
C THR A 147 -15.08 -4.05 1.20
N PHE A 148 -14.68 -5.32 1.05
CA PHE A 148 -15.62 -6.43 1.10
C PHE A 148 -15.93 -6.78 2.56
N VAL A 149 -17.22 -6.82 2.89
CA VAL A 149 -17.72 -7.19 4.22
C VAL A 149 -18.57 -8.44 4.09
N LYS A 150 -18.10 -9.54 4.69
CA LYS A 150 -18.74 -10.84 4.62
C LYS A 150 -20.00 -10.90 5.48
N ASP A 151 -19.87 -10.52 6.76
CA ASP A 151 -20.89 -10.69 7.78
C ASP A 151 -21.45 -9.35 8.27
N TRP A 152 -22.73 -9.32 8.64
CA TRP A 152 -23.42 -8.09 9.04
C TRP A 152 -22.76 -7.43 10.26
N TYR A 153 -22.30 -8.26 11.21
CA TYR A 153 -21.69 -7.78 12.44
C TYR A 153 -20.36 -7.06 12.20
N ASP A 154 -19.63 -7.42 11.13
CA ASP A 154 -18.36 -6.80 10.78
C ASP A 154 -18.56 -5.44 10.08
N LEU A 155 -19.73 -5.19 9.49
CA LEU A 155 -20.03 -3.95 8.76
C LEU A 155 -19.90 -2.73 9.67
N ARG A 156 -20.39 -2.84 10.91
CA ARG A 156 -20.29 -1.76 11.91
C ARG A 156 -18.84 -1.38 12.18
N ASP A 157 -17.98 -2.38 12.37
CA ASP A 157 -16.59 -2.16 12.73
C ASP A 157 -15.79 -1.65 11.52
N CYS A 158 -16.07 -2.15 10.32
CA CYS A 158 -15.51 -1.64 9.08
C CYS A 158 -15.90 -0.17 8.83
N LEU A 159 -17.17 0.17 9.03
CA LEU A 159 -17.67 1.54 8.88
C LEU A 159 -17.05 2.47 9.94
N ALA A 160 -16.98 2.03 11.19
CA ALA A 160 -16.34 2.78 12.27
C ALA A 160 -14.84 3.00 12.00
N GLY A 161 -14.13 1.96 11.51
CA GLY A 161 -12.73 2.04 11.10
C GLY A 161 -12.52 3.03 9.95
N CYS A 162 -13.42 3.04 8.96
CA CYS A 162 -13.36 4.00 7.86
C CYS A 162 -13.58 5.44 8.30
N ILE A 163 -14.63 5.68 9.10
CA ILE A 163 -14.92 7.01 9.65
C ILE A 163 -13.78 7.47 10.57
N GLY A 164 -13.28 6.59 11.44
CA GLY A 164 -12.16 6.86 12.33
C GLY A 164 -10.87 7.15 11.55
N GLY A 165 -10.61 6.40 10.48
CA GLY A 165 -9.48 6.61 9.59
C GLY A 165 -9.55 7.95 8.84
N MET A 166 -10.74 8.36 8.38
CA MET A 166 -10.93 9.68 7.77
C MET A 166 -10.67 10.80 8.79
N MET A 167 -11.10 10.61 10.04
CA MET A 167 -10.86 11.58 11.12
C MET A 167 -9.40 11.65 11.56
N SER A 168 -8.60 10.62 11.26
CA SER A 168 -7.18 10.57 11.61
C SER A 168 -6.26 10.94 10.45
N ILE A 169 -6.78 11.44 9.32
CA ILE A 169 -5.94 11.96 8.22
C ILE A 169 -5.13 13.16 8.74
N GLY A 170 -3.82 12.96 8.87
CA GLY A 170 -2.88 14.00 9.28
C GLY A 170 -2.24 14.73 8.10
N ILE A 171 -2.11 14.04 6.97
CA ILE A 171 -1.51 14.55 5.74
C ILE A 171 -2.39 14.14 4.57
N SER A 172 -2.64 15.07 3.65
CA SER A 172 -3.37 14.81 2.40
C SER A 172 -2.59 15.33 1.20
N ASN A 173 -2.86 14.75 0.02
CA ASN A 173 -2.19 15.09 -1.24
C ASN A 173 -0.64 15.07 -1.13
N MET A 174 -0.10 14.10 -0.37
CA MET A 174 1.33 13.90 -0.24
C MET A 174 1.90 13.47 -1.60
N LYS A 175 2.88 14.23 -2.08
CA LYS A 175 3.71 13.89 -3.23
C LYS A 175 5.15 13.81 -2.76
N MET A 176 5.83 12.72 -3.07
CA MET A 176 7.21 12.46 -2.69
C MET A 176 8.08 12.49 -3.95
N HIS A 177 9.18 13.23 -3.88
CA HIS A 177 10.20 13.32 -4.91
C HIS A 177 11.48 12.65 -4.40
N VAL A 178 11.95 11.63 -5.11
CA VAL A 178 13.16 10.88 -4.77
C VAL A 178 14.18 11.12 -5.88
N LYS A 179 15.33 11.68 -5.51
CA LYS A 179 16.41 12.01 -6.42
C LYS A 179 17.67 11.24 -6.06
N ILE A 180 18.40 10.76 -7.05
CA ILE A 180 19.72 10.18 -6.86
C ILE A 180 20.77 11.28 -6.72
N VAL A 181 21.59 11.21 -5.66
CA VAL A 181 22.68 12.16 -5.41
C VAL A 181 23.88 11.86 -6.30
N ASP A 182 24.32 10.59 -6.33
CA ASP A 182 25.41 10.12 -7.20
C ASP A 182 24.87 9.34 -8.42
N GLY A 183 24.46 10.11 -9.44
CA GLY A 183 23.90 9.57 -10.68
C GLY A 183 24.92 8.95 -11.65
N GLN A 184 26.20 8.83 -11.27
CA GLN A 184 27.21 8.09 -12.04
C GLN A 184 27.26 6.63 -11.60
N ARG A 185 27.17 6.39 -10.29
CA ARG A 185 27.24 5.04 -9.70
C ARG A 185 25.88 4.39 -9.51
N PHE A 186 24.83 5.17 -9.25
CA PHE A 186 23.51 4.61 -8.92
C PHE A 186 22.46 4.95 -9.98
N ARG A 187 21.57 3.99 -10.24
CA ARG A 187 20.37 4.17 -11.05
C ARG A 187 19.17 3.47 -10.41
N ILE A 188 18.01 4.11 -10.42
CA ILE A 188 16.76 3.48 -10.00
C ILE A 188 16.26 2.60 -11.13
N ARG A 189 16.14 1.30 -10.85
CA ARG A 189 15.60 0.32 -11.79
C ARG A 189 14.08 0.23 -11.68
N LYS A 190 13.57 0.19 -10.45
CA LYS A 190 12.15 -0.02 -10.19
C LYS A 190 11.78 0.48 -8.80
N ILE A 191 10.56 1.00 -8.68
CA ILE A 191 9.90 1.22 -7.39
C ILE A 191 8.64 0.37 -7.34
N SER A 192 8.47 -0.37 -6.23
CA SER A 192 7.35 -1.30 -6.03
C SER A 192 6.66 -1.05 -4.69
N GLY A 193 5.39 -1.41 -4.61
CA GLY A 193 4.66 -1.45 -3.34
C GLY A 193 4.10 -0.12 -2.86
N GLY A 194 3.49 0.62 -3.76
CA GLY A 194 2.72 1.82 -3.44
C GLY A 194 2.00 2.32 -4.69
N PRO A 195 1.45 3.56 -4.65
CA PRO A 195 0.84 4.21 -5.80
C PRO A 195 1.79 4.29 -7.01
N THR A 196 1.23 4.60 -8.18
CA THR A 196 2.00 4.75 -9.41
C THR A 196 3.14 5.75 -9.23
N ALA A 197 4.37 5.26 -9.42
CA ALA A 197 5.59 6.05 -9.42
C ALA A 197 5.96 6.40 -10.87
N ILE A 198 6.25 7.68 -11.13
CA ILE A 198 6.71 8.16 -12.43
C ILE A 198 8.24 8.24 -12.35
N LEU A 199 8.90 7.27 -12.99
CA LEU A 199 10.36 7.22 -13.09
C LEU A 199 10.81 8.06 -14.29
N SER A 200 11.79 8.95 -14.07
CA SER A 200 12.44 9.69 -15.15
C SER A 200 13.14 8.74 -16.12
N SER A 201 13.23 9.11 -17.40
CA SER A 201 13.84 8.28 -18.45
C SER A 201 15.32 7.93 -18.19
N ASP A 202 16.03 8.80 -17.46
CA ASP A 202 17.42 8.58 -17.06
C ASP A 202 17.55 7.70 -15.80
N GLY A 203 16.45 7.44 -15.10
CA GLY A 203 16.42 6.66 -13.86
C GLY A 203 17.07 7.35 -12.66
N ARG A 204 17.18 8.70 -12.70
CA ARG A 204 17.80 9.48 -11.61
C ARG A 204 16.79 10.11 -10.65
N ASP A 205 15.59 10.40 -11.15
CA ASP A 205 14.52 11.03 -10.36
C ASP A 205 13.22 10.23 -10.45
N VAL A 206 12.45 10.25 -9.37
CA VAL A 206 11.14 9.61 -9.28
C VAL A 206 10.16 10.50 -8.51
N ASP A 207 8.99 10.73 -9.11
CA ASP A 207 7.83 11.29 -8.45
C ASP A 207 6.83 10.20 -8.05
N VAL A 208 6.40 10.22 -6.79
CA VAL A 208 5.42 9.29 -6.24
C VAL A 208 4.26 10.06 -5.62
N GLU A 209 3.05 9.80 -6.09
CA GLU A 209 1.83 10.37 -5.50
C GLU A 209 1.29 9.47 -4.39
N ILE A 210 1.69 9.75 -3.15
CA ILE A 210 1.34 8.94 -1.97
C ILE A 210 -0.13 9.13 -1.57
N GLY A 211 -0.67 10.34 -1.75
CA GLY A 211 -2.05 10.69 -1.40
C GLY A 211 -2.22 11.01 0.08
N GLU A 212 -3.16 10.35 0.75
CA GLU A 212 -3.46 10.58 2.18
C GLU A 212 -2.61 9.67 3.09
N ILE A 213 -2.24 10.19 4.26
CA ILE A 213 -1.56 9.47 5.34
C ILE A 213 -2.24 9.83 6.66
N ARG A 214 -2.61 8.80 7.42
CA ARG A 214 -3.26 8.92 8.73
C ARG A 214 -2.24 8.91 9.87
N TYR A 215 -2.64 9.41 11.03
CA TYR A 215 -1.84 9.30 12.25
C TYR A 215 -1.54 7.84 12.59
N GLY A 216 -0.26 7.52 12.75
CA GLY A 216 0.22 6.16 13.02
C GLY A 216 0.30 5.26 11.78
N GLU A 217 -0.14 5.72 10.61
CA GLU A 217 0.00 4.98 9.36
C GLU A 217 1.44 5.08 8.84
N ARG A 218 1.96 3.97 8.31
CA ARG A 218 3.25 3.90 7.65
C ARG A 218 3.07 3.24 6.30
N LYS A 219 3.48 3.94 5.24
CA LYS A 219 3.56 3.40 3.89
C LYS A 219 4.99 2.98 3.57
N GLU A 220 5.14 1.79 3.02
CA GLU A 220 6.45 1.21 2.71
C GLU A 220 6.61 0.84 1.23
N MET A 221 7.62 1.41 0.58
CA MET A 221 7.93 1.11 -0.82
C MET A 221 9.30 0.44 -0.93
N LEU A 222 9.46 -0.42 -1.92
CA LEU A 222 10.74 -1.04 -2.27
C LEU A 222 11.34 -0.34 -3.47
N VAL A 223 12.58 0.13 -3.32
CA VAL A 223 13.38 0.69 -4.41
C VAL A 223 14.43 -0.35 -4.80
N GLU A 224 14.41 -0.74 -6.07
CA GLU A 224 15.45 -1.55 -6.68
C GLU A 224 16.46 -0.61 -7.35
N LEU A 225 17.70 -0.72 -6.91
CA LEU A 225 18.83 0.06 -7.38
C LEU A 225 19.76 -0.81 -8.22
N GLU A 226 20.34 -0.20 -9.25
CA GLU A 226 21.49 -0.68 -9.96
C GLU A 226 22.72 0.12 -9.51
N LEU A 227 23.81 -0.59 -9.20
CA LEU A 227 25.10 -0.02 -8.84
C LEU A 227 26.09 -0.33 -9.95
N ASP A 228 26.60 0.70 -10.61
CA ASP A 228 27.73 0.61 -11.53
C ASP A 228 29.04 0.66 -10.72
N ASN A 229 29.74 -0.46 -10.68
CA ASN A 229 31.00 -0.62 -9.94
C ASN A 229 32.23 -0.50 -10.87
N SER A 230 32.07 0.08 -12.07
CA SER A 230 33.13 0.19 -13.07
C SER A 230 34.34 1.01 -12.60
N ASP A 231 34.14 1.99 -11.70
CA ASP A 231 35.24 2.76 -11.10
C ASP A 231 36.17 1.89 -10.24
N VAL A 232 35.62 0.96 -9.46
CA VAL A 232 36.38 0.01 -8.63
C VAL A 232 37.15 -0.99 -9.51
N ALA A 233 36.53 -1.43 -10.60
CA ALA A 233 37.19 -2.31 -11.58
C ALA A 233 38.33 -1.62 -12.33
N ARG A 234 38.19 -0.32 -12.62
CA ARG A 234 39.24 0.49 -13.27
C ARG A 234 40.46 0.68 -12.36
N HIS A 235 40.26 0.98 -11.08
CA HIS A 235 41.36 1.06 -10.09
C HIS A 235 42.11 -0.28 -9.91
N MET A 236 41.39 -1.41 -9.90
CA MET A 236 42.03 -2.74 -9.89
C MET A 236 42.83 -3.03 -11.17
N SER A 237 42.37 -2.55 -12.33
CA SER A 237 43.07 -2.76 -13.61
C SER A 237 44.29 -1.86 -13.80
N SER A 238 44.31 -0.67 -13.19
CA SER A 238 45.49 0.22 -13.18
C SER A 238 46.59 -0.23 -12.21
N GLN A 239 46.28 -1.14 -11.27
CA GLN A 239 47.26 -1.85 -10.45
C GLN A 239 47.81 -3.14 -11.11
N SER A 240 47.60 -3.33 -12.42
CA SER A 240 48.52 -4.17 -13.19
C SER A 240 49.71 -3.28 -13.58
N PRO A 241 50.90 -3.41 -12.96
CA PRO A 241 52.05 -2.67 -13.43
C PRO A 241 52.31 -3.12 -14.87
N ALA A 242 52.26 -2.18 -15.80
CA ALA A 242 52.77 -2.37 -17.14
C ALA A 242 54.28 -2.65 -17.01
N GLY A 243 54.62 -3.94 -16.91
CA GLY A 243 55.99 -4.41 -16.77
C GLY A 243 56.03 -5.79 -16.14
N GLN A 244 56.21 -6.81 -16.97
CA GLN A 244 56.70 -8.12 -16.54
C GLN A 244 58.03 -7.95 -15.79
N ARG A 245 57.99 -7.74 -14.47
CA ARG A 245 59.13 -8.01 -13.60
C ARG A 245 58.89 -9.38 -12.97
N HIS A 246 59.81 -10.29 -13.23
CA HIS A 246 59.86 -11.57 -12.54
C HIS A 246 59.90 -11.29 -11.03
N MET A 247 58.84 -11.69 -10.32
CA MET A 247 58.80 -11.65 -8.85
C MET A 247 59.88 -12.59 -8.32
N ASN A 248 60.81 -12.07 -7.52
CA ASN A 248 61.83 -12.90 -6.90
C ASN A 248 61.23 -13.69 -5.74
N ALA A 249 61.90 -14.78 -5.35
CA ALA A 249 61.43 -15.69 -4.29
C ALA A 249 61.19 -14.98 -2.94
N THR A 250 61.95 -13.91 -2.67
CA THR A 250 61.80 -13.06 -1.48
C THR A 250 60.50 -12.24 -1.51
N ASP A 251 60.11 -11.72 -2.68
CA ASP A 251 58.89 -10.93 -2.83
C ASP A 251 57.64 -11.81 -2.64
N GLN A 252 57.65 -13.03 -3.19
CA GLN A 252 56.56 -14.00 -2.96
C GLN A 252 56.43 -14.44 -1.50
N PHE A 253 57.56 -14.56 -0.78
CA PHE A 253 57.54 -14.91 0.64
C PHE A 253 56.98 -13.76 1.49
N ASN A 254 57.38 -12.52 1.23
CA ASN A 254 56.88 -11.33 1.92
C ASN A 254 55.37 -11.12 1.70
N GLN A 255 54.88 -11.40 0.49
CA GLN A 255 53.45 -11.33 0.16
C GLN A 255 52.64 -12.39 0.92
N ARG A 256 53.18 -13.60 1.10
CA ARG A 256 52.52 -14.67 1.88
C ARG A 256 52.53 -14.41 3.38
N MET A 257 53.53 -13.69 3.88
CA MET A 257 53.65 -13.33 5.31
C MET A 257 52.97 -12.01 5.67
N GLY A 258 52.38 -11.29 4.70
CA GLY A 258 51.70 -10.01 4.95
C GLY A 258 52.65 -8.87 5.35
N LEU A 259 53.94 -8.99 5.01
CA LEU A 259 55.00 -8.04 5.43
C LEU A 259 55.21 -6.87 4.44
N ASP A 260 54.53 -6.88 3.30
CA ASP A 260 54.53 -5.76 2.31
C ASP A 260 53.97 -4.44 2.89
N ALA A 261 53.28 -4.49 4.03
CA ALA A 261 52.80 -3.29 4.72
C ALA A 261 53.90 -2.55 5.53
N MET A 262 55.13 -3.08 5.60
CA MET A 262 56.21 -2.50 6.41
C MET A 262 57.50 -2.18 5.63
N THR A 263 57.53 -2.38 4.31
CA THR A 263 58.65 -1.98 3.46
C THR A 263 58.56 -0.49 3.14
N LEU A 264 59.37 0.28 3.88
CA LEU A 264 59.49 1.73 3.82
C LEU A 264 60.25 2.17 2.54
N GLY A 265 59.68 1.98 1.36
CA GLY A 265 60.25 2.38 0.08
C GLY A 265 59.18 2.79 -0.91
N ASP A 266 59.24 4.05 -1.37
CA ASP A 266 58.31 4.78 -2.26
C ASP A 266 56.95 5.19 -1.67
N PHE A 267 56.94 6.41 -1.11
CA PHE A 267 55.75 7.19 -0.77
C PHE A 267 55.32 8.02 -1.98
N PRO A 268 54.23 7.63 -2.67
CA PRO A 268 53.08 8.53 -2.72
C PRO A 268 51.73 7.87 -2.41
N ASP A 269 51.65 6.54 -2.24
CA ASP A 269 50.36 5.84 -2.41
C ASP A 269 49.86 5.01 -1.20
N LEU A 270 50.39 5.29 -0.01
CA LEU A 270 49.92 4.67 1.24
C LEU A 270 48.49 5.08 1.62
N SER A 271 47.96 6.17 1.07
CA SER A 271 46.56 6.56 1.26
C SER A 271 45.60 5.73 0.41
N ASP A 272 45.97 5.34 -0.81
CA ASP A 272 45.03 4.72 -1.77
C ASP A 272 44.70 3.26 -1.38
N GLY A 273 45.70 2.49 -0.96
CA GLY A 273 45.49 1.11 -0.48
C GLY A 273 44.79 1.00 0.88
N MET A 274 44.81 2.06 1.69
CA MET A 274 44.08 2.15 2.96
C MET A 274 42.63 2.62 2.74
N MET A 275 42.39 3.49 1.75
CA MET A 275 41.04 3.95 1.34
C MET A 275 40.21 2.82 0.72
N ASP A 276 40.81 1.91 -0.05
CA ASP A 276 40.13 0.76 -0.67
C ASP A 276 39.62 -0.29 0.35
N ARG A 277 40.00 -0.16 1.63
CA ARG A 277 39.50 -1.00 2.74
C ARG A 277 38.51 -0.29 3.65
N MET A 278 38.20 0.98 3.40
CA MET A 278 37.24 1.72 4.21
C MET A 278 35.81 1.40 3.79
N ILE A 279 34.94 1.30 4.79
CA ILE A 279 33.49 1.21 4.58
C ILE A 279 33.03 2.59 4.14
N ASP A 280 32.48 2.70 2.93
CA ASP A 280 32.01 3.97 2.37
C ASP A 280 30.49 4.10 2.60
N GLU A 281 30.06 5.10 3.36
CA GLU A 281 28.64 5.44 3.50
C GLU A 281 28.28 6.48 2.44
N VAL A 282 27.73 6.01 1.33
CA VAL A 282 27.43 6.87 0.19
C VAL A 282 25.98 7.35 0.29
N PRO A 283 25.71 8.67 0.28
CA PRO A 283 24.35 9.19 0.13
C PRO A 283 23.85 8.83 -1.26
N VAL A 284 22.81 7.99 -1.32
CA VAL A 284 22.24 7.51 -2.58
C VAL A 284 21.04 8.35 -2.97
N PHE A 285 20.12 8.59 -2.03
CA PHE A 285 18.88 9.32 -2.31
C PHE A 285 18.77 10.61 -1.52
N GLU A 286 18.22 11.61 -2.15
CA GLU A 286 17.60 12.78 -1.53
C GLU A 286 16.08 12.64 -1.66
N VAL A 287 15.37 12.64 -0.54
CA VAL A 287 13.92 12.53 -0.49
C VAL A 287 13.33 13.86 -0.02
N ASP A 288 12.53 14.48 -0.88
CA ASP A 288 11.72 15.66 -0.60
C ASP A 288 10.24 15.34 -0.82
N GLY A 289 9.35 16.24 -0.41
CA GLY A 289 7.92 16.06 -0.61
C GLY A 289 7.09 17.30 -0.31
N SER A 290 5.89 17.30 -0.86
CA SER A 290 4.88 18.33 -0.67
C SER A 290 3.58 17.71 -0.18
N PHE A 291 2.83 18.42 0.64
CA PHE A 291 1.56 17.94 1.18
C PHE A 291 0.65 19.06 1.66
N PHE A 292 -0.60 18.73 1.96
CA PHE A 292 -1.54 19.59 2.67
C PHE A 292 -1.81 19.04 4.07
N ASP A 293 -1.59 19.88 5.09
CA ASP A 293 -1.93 19.62 6.49
C ASP A 293 -3.39 20.06 6.72
N PRO A 294 -4.34 19.11 6.91
CA PRO A 294 -5.75 19.45 7.13
C PRO A 294 -6.01 20.11 8.48
N GLY A 295 -5.17 19.87 9.48
CA GLY A 295 -5.30 20.44 10.83
C GLY A 295 -4.88 21.91 10.88
N ALA A 296 -3.77 22.25 10.21
CA ALA A 296 -3.31 23.62 10.08
C ALA A 296 -3.95 24.39 8.90
N ALA A 297 -4.62 23.67 7.99
CA ALA A 297 -5.11 24.17 6.71
C ALA A 297 -4.00 24.86 5.87
N LYS A 298 -2.81 24.25 5.83
CA LYS A 298 -1.62 24.79 5.16
C LYS A 298 -1.08 23.81 4.13
N HIS A 299 -0.62 24.36 3.00
CA HIS A 299 0.17 23.63 2.03
C HIS A 299 1.65 23.75 2.37
N VAL A 300 2.33 22.61 2.39
CA VAL A 300 3.78 22.49 2.53
C VAL A 300 4.31 22.08 1.16
N SER A 301 5.12 22.94 0.54
CA SER A 301 5.66 22.70 -0.79
C SER A 301 6.92 21.84 -0.80
N ARG A 302 7.67 21.84 0.31
CA ARG A 302 8.90 21.06 0.52
C ARG A 302 9.01 20.67 1.98
N LEU A 303 9.66 19.55 2.26
CA LEU A 303 9.98 19.17 3.63
C LEU A 303 10.97 20.17 4.21
N ALA A 304 10.83 20.49 5.50
CA ALA A 304 11.73 21.43 6.17
C ALA A 304 13.19 20.96 6.12
N HIS A 305 13.40 19.64 6.13
CA HIS A 305 14.70 19.01 5.96
C HIS A 305 14.53 17.83 4.99
N PRO A 306 14.98 17.96 3.74
CA PRO A 306 15.10 16.82 2.82
C PRO A 306 15.92 15.71 3.48
N VAL A 307 15.48 14.46 3.31
CA VAL A 307 16.10 13.31 3.97
C VAL A 307 17.09 12.67 3.00
N LEU A 308 18.36 12.58 3.41
CA LEU A 308 19.37 11.81 2.69
C LEU A 308 19.37 10.35 3.15
N LEU A 309 19.22 9.42 2.23
CA LEU A 309 19.33 7.98 2.49
C LEU A 309 20.69 7.49 1.99
N THR A 310 21.47 6.91 2.89
CA THR A 310 22.81 6.38 2.60
C THR A 310 22.78 4.86 2.40
N VAL A 311 23.71 4.36 1.60
CA VAL A 311 24.00 2.93 1.47
C VAL A 311 25.45 2.70 1.87
N THR A 312 25.66 1.73 2.73
CA THR A 312 26.99 1.29 3.14
C THR A 312 27.57 0.36 2.09
N LEU A 313 28.62 0.79 1.40
CA LEU A 313 29.40 -0.03 0.48
C LEU A 313 30.53 -0.70 1.26
N LEU A 314 30.53 -2.03 1.23
CA LEU A 314 31.60 -2.83 1.82
C LEU A 314 32.66 -3.10 0.75
N PRO A 315 33.96 -2.85 1.04
CA PRO A 315 35.03 -3.07 0.08
C PRO A 315 35.17 -4.56 -0.26
N ASN A 316 35.56 -4.84 -1.50
CA ASN A 316 35.76 -6.20 -1.97
C ASN A 316 37.05 -6.77 -1.39
N SER A 317 36.98 -7.45 -0.22
CA SER A 317 38.15 -8.08 0.38
C SER A 317 38.70 -9.18 -0.54
N GLY A 318 39.74 -8.87 -1.31
CA GLY A 318 40.23 -9.61 -2.48
C GLY A 318 40.73 -11.04 -2.25
N SER A 319 39.86 -11.98 -1.88
CA SER A 319 40.16 -13.41 -2.00
C SER A 319 38.90 -14.20 -2.38
N ARG A 320 38.74 -14.40 -3.71
CA ARG A 320 37.59 -15.04 -4.40
C ARG A 320 36.32 -14.19 -4.33
N PRO A 321 35.35 -14.37 -5.26
CA PRO A 321 33.99 -13.88 -5.05
C PRO A 321 33.39 -14.67 -3.89
N ARG A 322 33.75 -14.31 -2.66
CA ARG A 322 32.92 -14.63 -1.51
C ARG A 322 31.71 -13.75 -1.70
N THR A 323 30.58 -14.36 -2.06
CA THR A 323 29.28 -13.86 -1.60
C THR A 323 29.48 -13.32 -0.19
N PRO A 324 29.10 -12.05 0.10
CA PRO A 324 29.42 -11.38 1.36
C PRO A 324 29.21 -12.34 2.54
N ALA A 325 30.25 -12.48 3.36
CA ALA A 325 30.42 -13.55 4.34
C ALA A 325 29.13 -13.81 5.14
N ASN A 326 28.49 -14.96 4.88
CA ASN A 326 27.59 -15.71 5.76
C ASN A 326 26.48 -14.98 6.54
N ASN A 327 26.17 -13.72 6.25
CA ASN A 327 24.98 -13.03 6.76
C ASN A 327 23.88 -13.13 5.70
N ASN A 328 23.56 -14.37 5.31
CA ASN A 328 22.56 -14.76 4.30
C ASN A 328 21.11 -14.31 4.61
N THR A 329 20.91 -13.44 5.60
CA THR A 329 19.60 -12.89 5.92
C THR A 329 19.52 -11.48 5.38
N SER A 330 18.88 -11.36 4.20
CA SER A 330 18.32 -10.08 3.74
C SER A 330 17.51 -9.43 4.88
N ASP A 331 17.47 -8.10 4.92
CA ASP A 331 16.76 -7.36 5.97
C ASP A 331 15.31 -7.90 6.10
N PRO A 332 14.85 -8.27 7.31
CA PRO A 332 13.54 -8.89 7.49
C PRO A 332 12.38 -8.00 7.02
N VAL A 333 12.53 -6.67 7.08
CA VAL A 333 11.52 -5.72 6.60
C VAL A 333 11.44 -5.76 5.08
N ILE A 334 12.59 -5.81 4.39
CA ILE A 334 12.65 -5.94 2.93
C ILE A 334 12.07 -7.30 2.50
N VAL A 335 12.44 -8.38 3.19
CA VAL A 335 11.92 -9.72 2.89
C VAL A 335 10.39 -9.76 3.09
N ARG A 336 9.88 -9.24 4.21
CA ARG A 336 8.43 -9.12 4.45
C ARG A 336 7.76 -8.39 3.28
N ARG A 337 8.20 -7.18 2.96
CA ARG A 337 7.57 -6.35 1.93
C ARG A 337 7.62 -7.01 0.55
N ARG A 338 8.71 -7.70 0.21
CA ARG A 338 8.81 -8.50 -1.03
C ARG A 338 7.80 -9.65 -1.05
N MET A 339 7.62 -10.34 0.07
CA MET A 339 6.68 -11.45 0.19
C MET A 339 5.21 -10.98 0.12
N GLU A 340 4.87 -9.83 0.71
CA GLU A 340 3.54 -9.22 0.59
C GLU A 340 3.22 -8.89 -0.89
N LEU A 341 4.17 -8.27 -1.60
CA LEU A 341 3.99 -7.92 -3.01
C LEU A 341 3.93 -9.14 -3.93
N LEU A 342 4.74 -10.16 -3.64
CA LEU A 342 4.67 -11.43 -4.35
C LEU A 342 3.31 -12.09 -4.14
N ALA A 343 2.81 -12.14 -2.91
CA ALA A 343 1.48 -12.70 -2.63
C ALA A 343 0.38 -11.91 -3.36
N ALA A 344 0.41 -10.58 -3.36
CA ALA A 344 -0.55 -9.76 -4.09
C ALA A 344 -0.56 -10.06 -5.60
N ASP A 345 0.60 -10.11 -6.25
CA ASP A 345 0.71 -10.45 -7.68
C ASP A 345 0.20 -11.87 -7.95
N MET A 346 0.52 -12.83 -7.09
CA MET A 346 0.07 -14.21 -7.25
C MET A 346 -1.44 -14.37 -7.02
N ILE A 347 -2.04 -13.66 -6.05
CA ILE A 347 -3.50 -13.60 -5.87
C ILE A 347 -4.14 -13.03 -7.15
N THR A 348 -3.65 -11.90 -7.64
CA THR A 348 -4.18 -11.24 -8.86
C THR A 348 -4.22 -12.24 -10.02
N ARG A 349 -3.09 -12.91 -10.27
CA ARG A 349 -2.97 -13.89 -11.36
C ARG A 349 -3.87 -15.11 -11.13
N ALA A 350 -3.96 -15.61 -9.91
CA ALA A 350 -4.85 -16.72 -9.57
C ALA A 350 -6.31 -16.35 -9.85
N LEU A 351 -6.77 -15.17 -9.43
CA LEU A 351 -8.13 -14.69 -9.69
C LEU A 351 -8.41 -14.52 -11.19
N VAL A 352 -7.43 -14.05 -11.97
CA VAL A 352 -7.53 -13.99 -13.44
C VAL A 352 -7.67 -15.40 -14.04
N LEU A 353 -6.88 -16.37 -13.58
CA LEU A 353 -6.98 -17.77 -14.05
C LEU A 353 -8.34 -18.39 -13.71
N VAL A 354 -8.86 -18.15 -12.49
CA VAL A 354 -10.21 -18.56 -12.08
C VAL A 354 -11.26 -17.93 -13.00
N SER A 355 -11.16 -16.64 -13.33
CA SER A 355 -12.09 -15.97 -14.24
C SER A 355 -12.11 -16.59 -15.66
N ARG A 356 -10.97 -17.16 -16.08
CA ARG A 356 -10.82 -17.89 -17.35
C ARG A 356 -11.17 -19.39 -17.22
N LYS A 357 -11.73 -19.81 -16.09
CA LYS A 357 -12.07 -21.21 -15.76
C LYS A 357 -10.87 -22.16 -15.76
N ASN A 358 -9.66 -21.65 -15.59
CA ASN A 358 -8.43 -22.45 -15.51
C ASN A 358 -8.05 -22.70 -14.05
N TYR A 359 -8.87 -23.49 -13.37
CA TYR A 359 -8.73 -23.78 -11.94
C TYR A 359 -7.47 -24.59 -11.59
N PRO A 360 -7.06 -25.63 -12.35
CA PRO A 360 -5.86 -26.40 -12.02
C PRO A 360 -4.59 -25.54 -11.99
N GLN A 361 -4.47 -24.58 -12.91
CA GLN A 361 -3.33 -23.67 -12.92
C GLN A 361 -3.40 -22.67 -11.75
N ALA A 362 -4.59 -22.17 -11.42
CA ALA A 362 -4.78 -21.27 -10.27
C ALA A 362 -4.41 -21.96 -8.95
N GLN A 363 -4.87 -23.19 -8.75
CA GLN A 363 -4.56 -24.00 -7.56
C GLN A 363 -3.07 -24.29 -7.45
N LYS A 364 -2.42 -24.67 -8.57
CA LYS A 364 -0.96 -24.84 -8.60
C LYS A 364 -0.23 -23.55 -8.23
N LEU A 365 -0.68 -22.40 -8.73
CA LEU A 365 -0.08 -21.11 -8.42
C LEU A 365 -0.19 -20.76 -6.93
N LEU A 366 -1.37 -20.91 -6.33
CA LEU A 366 -1.60 -20.63 -4.92
C LEU A 366 -0.79 -21.57 -4.01
N SER A 367 -0.75 -22.86 -4.34
CA SER A 367 -0.01 -23.86 -3.55
C SER A 367 1.51 -23.68 -3.62
N GLU A 368 2.08 -23.39 -4.79
CA GLU A 368 3.51 -23.05 -4.93
C GLU A 368 3.85 -21.75 -4.19
N THR A 369 2.99 -20.73 -4.29
CA THR A 369 3.17 -19.46 -3.57
C THR A 369 3.19 -19.68 -2.06
N ARG A 370 2.24 -20.47 -1.54
CA ARG A 370 2.19 -20.86 -0.11
C ARG A 370 3.47 -21.59 0.31
N ARG A 371 3.97 -22.51 -0.51
CA ARG A 371 5.22 -23.23 -0.25
C ARG A 371 6.41 -22.27 -0.14
N ILE A 372 6.54 -21.32 -1.06
CA ILE A 372 7.61 -20.30 -1.04
C ILE A 372 7.54 -19.47 0.24
N LEU A 373 6.36 -18.95 0.57
CA LEU A 373 6.14 -18.15 1.79
C LEU A 373 6.49 -18.93 3.06
N HIS A 374 6.12 -20.21 3.12
CA HIS A 374 6.45 -21.08 4.25
C HIS A 374 7.96 -21.30 4.41
N THR A 375 8.69 -21.52 3.31
CA THR A 375 10.16 -21.62 3.34
C THR A 375 10.80 -20.32 3.82
N VAL A 376 10.31 -19.17 3.36
CA VAL A 376 10.82 -17.86 3.82
C VAL A 376 10.53 -17.63 5.31
N LEU A 377 9.34 -17.98 5.78
CA LEU A 377 8.98 -17.90 7.20
C LEU A 377 9.89 -18.77 8.08
N GLN A 378 10.19 -19.99 7.63
CA GLN A 378 11.12 -20.88 8.34
C GLN A 378 12.51 -20.27 8.42
N ASN A 379 13.02 -19.69 7.33
CA ASN A 379 14.33 -19.03 7.30
C ASN A 379 14.41 -17.83 8.27
N ILE A 380 13.37 -16.98 8.29
CA ILE A 380 13.29 -15.84 9.23
C ILE A 380 13.26 -16.37 10.66
N THR A 381 12.43 -17.38 10.96
CA THR A 381 12.29 -17.93 12.31
C THR A 381 13.57 -18.60 12.81
N GLN A 382 14.29 -19.32 11.94
CA GLN A 382 15.60 -19.90 12.27
C GLN A 382 16.63 -18.82 12.58
N SER A 383 16.62 -17.69 11.87
CA SER A 383 17.53 -16.57 12.13
C SER A 383 17.31 -15.90 13.49
N ILE A 384 16.09 -15.96 14.03
CA ILE A 384 15.75 -15.46 15.37
C ILE A 384 16.27 -16.41 16.45
N SER A 385 16.16 -17.73 16.22
CA SER A 385 16.59 -18.77 17.18
C SER A 385 18.10 -18.79 17.41
N THR A 386 18.90 -18.59 16.35
CA THR A 386 20.37 -18.61 16.42
C THR A 386 20.98 -17.35 17.08
N GLY A 387 20.16 -16.32 17.33
CA GLY A 387 20.58 -15.04 17.91
C GLY A 387 20.63 -14.98 19.45
N ARG A 388 20.28 -16.06 20.17
CA ARG A 388 20.09 -16.02 21.64
C ARG A 388 21.37 -15.90 22.50
N ASP A 389 22.56 -16.17 21.95
CA ASP A 389 23.82 -16.26 22.75
C ASP A 389 24.61 -14.93 22.89
N GLY A 390 23.99 -13.75 22.78
CA GLY A 390 24.75 -12.48 22.86
C GLY A 390 23.88 -11.26 23.14
N ALA A 391 24.04 -10.69 24.34
CA ALA A 391 23.13 -9.70 24.92
C ALA A 391 23.21 -8.28 24.31
N ALA A 392 22.05 -7.61 24.34
CA ALA A 392 21.78 -6.17 24.24
C ALA A 392 21.61 -5.49 22.86
N SER A 393 22.43 -5.73 21.83
CA SER A 393 22.27 -5.02 20.53
C SER A 393 21.27 -5.69 19.55
N ARG A 394 20.93 -6.96 19.80
CA ARG A 394 20.10 -7.81 18.91
C ARG A 394 18.59 -7.52 18.98
N ASN A 395 18.13 -6.81 20.01
CA ASN A 395 16.71 -6.71 20.34
C ASN A 395 15.85 -6.06 19.23
N ARG A 396 16.36 -5.02 18.54
CA ARG A 396 15.60 -4.35 17.47
C ARG A 396 15.47 -5.22 16.21
N LYS A 397 16.55 -5.87 15.78
CA LYS A 397 16.54 -6.76 14.60
C LYS A 397 15.61 -7.95 14.86
N ASP A 398 15.64 -8.51 16.05
CA ASP A 398 14.77 -9.62 16.44
C ASP A 398 13.29 -9.21 16.51
N VAL A 399 12.99 -8.01 17.02
CA VAL A 399 11.62 -7.46 17.02
C VAL A 399 11.10 -7.25 15.59
N LEU A 400 11.93 -6.71 14.69
CA LEU A 400 11.58 -6.55 13.28
C LEU A 400 11.39 -7.91 12.59
N ALA A 401 12.24 -8.89 12.88
CA ALA A 401 12.13 -10.24 12.35
C ALA A 401 10.86 -10.96 12.87
N MET A 402 10.49 -10.79 14.14
CA MET A 402 9.24 -11.31 14.70
C MET A 402 8.01 -10.63 14.08
N SER A 403 8.06 -9.32 13.85
CA SER A 403 6.99 -8.59 13.16
C SER A 403 6.85 -9.06 11.70
N ALA A 404 7.96 -9.25 10.99
CA ALA A 404 7.99 -9.80 9.65
C ALA A 404 7.42 -11.22 9.59
N ALA A 405 7.79 -12.09 10.54
CA ALA A 405 7.26 -13.45 10.64
C ALA A 405 5.75 -13.46 10.84
N ARG A 406 5.21 -12.61 11.72
CA ARG A 406 3.75 -12.49 11.94
C ARG A 406 3.01 -12.05 10.68
N ALA A 407 3.53 -11.06 9.97
CA ALA A 407 2.93 -10.58 8.72
C ALA A 407 2.97 -11.67 7.62
N ILE A 408 4.07 -12.41 7.48
CA ILE A 408 4.12 -13.51 6.52
C ILE A 408 3.16 -14.64 6.92
N GLN A 409 3.00 -14.89 8.22
CA GLN A 409 2.04 -15.88 8.73
C GLN A 409 0.58 -15.50 8.42
N SER A 410 0.21 -14.21 8.52
CA SER A 410 -1.14 -13.77 8.11
C SER A 410 -1.36 -13.94 6.61
N VAL A 411 -0.39 -13.56 5.78
CA VAL A 411 -0.46 -13.78 4.33
C VAL A 411 -0.60 -15.26 3.98
N LEU A 412 0.12 -16.14 4.70
CA LEU A 412 -0.01 -17.60 4.53
C LEU A 412 -1.43 -18.11 4.86
N GLN A 413 -2.05 -17.57 5.91
CA GLN A 413 -3.43 -17.90 6.27
C GLN A 413 -4.41 -17.46 5.18
N ASP A 414 -4.24 -16.26 4.63
CA ASP A 414 -5.07 -15.78 3.52
C ASP A 414 -4.92 -16.66 2.27
N MET A 415 -3.68 -17.04 1.93
CA MET A 415 -3.40 -17.96 0.81
C MET A 415 -4.04 -19.33 1.03
N GLN A 416 -4.04 -19.81 2.28
CA GLN A 416 -4.65 -21.09 2.63
C GLN A 416 -6.16 -21.05 2.46
N ILE A 417 -6.83 -20.00 2.94
CA ILE A 417 -8.28 -19.81 2.76
C ILE A 417 -8.64 -19.82 1.27
N LEU A 418 -7.89 -19.10 0.44
CA LEU A 418 -8.12 -19.06 -1.00
C LEU A 418 -7.87 -20.42 -1.68
N SER A 419 -6.82 -21.14 -1.28
CA SER A 419 -6.49 -22.44 -1.85
C SER A 419 -7.52 -23.50 -1.48
N GLU A 420 -7.92 -23.59 -0.20
CA GLU A 420 -8.91 -24.56 0.28
C GLU A 420 -10.27 -24.32 -0.35
N ALA A 421 -10.69 -23.05 -0.45
CA ALA A 421 -11.97 -22.74 -1.08
C ALA A 421 -12.03 -23.08 -2.57
N LEU A 422 -10.90 -22.98 -3.28
CA LEU A 422 -10.82 -23.37 -4.68
C LEU A 422 -10.94 -24.90 -4.85
N ASP A 423 -10.44 -25.66 -3.87
CA ASP A 423 -10.47 -27.13 -3.86
C ASP A 423 -11.85 -27.67 -3.46
N ASP A 424 -12.50 -27.04 -2.48
CA ASP A 424 -13.78 -27.49 -1.93
C ASP A 424 -14.93 -27.25 -2.92
N ASN A 425 -15.10 -26.01 -3.38
CA ASN A 425 -16.22 -25.65 -4.25
C ASN A 425 -15.95 -24.38 -5.06
N VAL A 426 -15.72 -24.58 -6.36
CA VAL A 426 -15.44 -23.53 -7.33
C VAL A 426 -16.58 -22.51 -7.46
N ASP A 427 -17.84 -22.93 -7.34
CA ASP A 427 -18.98 -22.03 -7.46
C ASP A 427 -19.09 -21.13 -6.22
N LEU A 428 -18.80 -21.67 -5.03
CA LEU A 428 -18.72 -20.87 -3.80
C LEU A 428 -17.52 -19.93 -3.81
N PHE A 429 -16.39 -20.34 -4.41
CA PHE A 429 -15.22 -19.49 -4.58
C PHE A 429 -15.56 -18.20 -5.35
N ALA A 430 -16.37 -18.32 -6.41
CA ALA A 430 -16.74 -17.19 -7.25
C ALA A 430 -17.56 -16.11 -6.51
N LEU A 431 -18.34 -16.50 -5.49
CA LEU A 431 -19.23 -15.61 -4.74
C LEU A 431 -18.55 -14.95 -3.53
N ASP A 432 -17.81 -15.74 -2.73
CA ASP A 432 -17.25 -15.27 -1.45
C ASP A 432 -15.75 -14.95 -1.59
N GLN A 433 -14.99 -15.93 -2.06
CA GLN A 433 -13.53 -15.91 -1.93
C GLN A 433 -12.82 -15.11 -3.01
N ARG A 434 -13.48 -14.91 -4.16
CA ARG A 434 -13.02 -13.97 -5.18
C ARG A 434 -12.96 -12.54 -4.66
N ASN A 435 -14.01 -12.10 -3.97
CA ASN A 435 -14.10 -10.74 -3.42
C ASN A 435 -13.10 -10.55 -2.27
N PHE A 436 -12.98 -11.56 -1.40
CA PHE A 436 -11.96 -11.61 -0.37
C PHE A 436 -10.54 -11.51 -0.96
N GLY A 437 -10.21 -12.33 -1.95
CA GLY A 437 -8.89 -12.31 -2.60
C GLY A 437 -8.58 -10.97 -3.25
N ALA A 438 -9.54 -10.37 -3.96
CA ALA A 438 -9.35 -9.06 -4.59
C ALA A 438 -9.14 -7.94 -3.55
N HIS A 439 -9.84 -7.99 -2.42
CA HIS A 439 -9.63 -7.06 -1.33
C HIS A 439 -8.24 -7.25 -0.70
N GLN A 440 -7.83 -8.50 -0.43
CA GLN A 440 -6.55 -8.79 0.20
C GLN A 440 -5.36 -8.40 -0.69
N GLU A 441 -5.48 -8.59 -2.00
CA GLU A 441 -4.52 -8.11 -2.98
C GLU A 441 -4.27 -6.61 -2.85
N MET A 442 -5.34 -5.81 -2.79
CA MET A 442 -5.26 -4.36 -2.63
C MET A 442 -4.62 -3.97 -1.30
N VAL A 443 -4.96 -4.65 -0.20
CA VAL A 443 -4.35 -4.40 1.13
C VAL A 443 -2.84 -4.66 1.08
N LEU A 444 -2.42 -5.80 0.55
CA LEU A 444 -1.00 -6.18 0.48
C LEU A 444 -0.22 -5.27 -0.47
N ARG A 445 -0.79 -4.90 -1.63
CA ARG A 445 -0.11 -4.06 -2.61
C ARG A 445 -0.07 -2.59 -2.19
N ASP A 446 -1.23 -2.03 -1.92
CA ASP A 446 -1.44 -0.58 -1.79
C ASP A 446 -1.42 -0.10 -0.33
N GLN A 447 -1.36 -1.02 0.65
CA GLN A 447 -1.39 -0.74 2.10
C GLN A 447 -2.61 0.08 2.52
N LYS A 448 -3.74 -0.15 1.83
CA LYS A 448 -5.01 0.52 2.08
C LYS A 448 -5.93 -0.41 2.87
N SER A 449 -5.85 -0.38 4.19
CA SER A 449 -6.85 -0.99 5.09
C SER A 449 -7.46 0.04 6.04
N TRP A 450 -8.68 -0.23 6.51
CA TRP A 450 -9.36 0.57 7.55
C TRP A 450 -9.46 -0.16 8.88
N SER A 451 -9.25 -1.47 8.88
CA SER A 451 -9.03 -2.31 10.05
C SER A 451 -7.53 -2.56 10.21
N GLY A 452 -7.06 -2.52 11.46
CA GLY A 452 -5.68 -2.83 11.83
C GLY A 452 -5.40 -4.32 11.92
#